data_AF-A0A521XST9-F1
#
_entry.id   AF-A0A521XST9-F1
#
_cell.length_a   1.000
_cell.length_b   1.000
_cell.length_c   1.000
_cell.angle_alpha   90.00
_cell.angle_beta   90.00
_cell.angle_gamma   90.00
#
_symmetry.space_group_name_H-M   'P 1'
#
loop_
_entity.id
_entity.type
_entity.pdbx_description
1 polymer ?
#
loop_
_entity_poly.entity_id
_entity_poly.type
_entity_poly.pdbx_seq_one_letter_code
_entity_poly.pdbx_strand_id
1 'polypeptide(L)'
;MSSKRKIKTPSAAEDAAINVGITADPDNPEWGQVDFARAEPAAKVLPRLFGKVGAAEMLKPKRGRPISTSPKAHVNIRLDSDVVEQFRATGRGWQTRLNAALKEWLKAHSRA
;
A
#
# COMPACT_ATOMS: atom_id res chain seq x y z
N MET A 1 17.87 -2.60 -6.22
CA MET A 1 17.51 -4.02 -6.37
C MET A 1 16.18 -4.19 -5.67
N SER A 2 15.11 -4.27 -6.47
CA SER A 2 13.77 -4.50 -5.97
C SER A 2 13.72 -5.94 -5.47
N SER A 3 13.49 -6.13 -4.17
CA SER A 3 13.20 -7.46 -3.62
C SER A 3 11.83 -7.84 -4.17
N LYS A 4 11.81 -8.60 -5.28
CA LYS A 4 10.58 -9.21 -5.78
C LYS A 4 10.11 -10.17 -4.69
N ARG A 5 9.10 -9.77 -3.91
CA ARG A 5 8.45 -10.69 -2.98
C ARG A 5 7.92 -11.85 -3.81
N LYS A 6 8.39 -13.07 -3.53
CA LYS A 6 7.83 -14.30 -4.11
C LYS A 6 6.47 -14.51 -3.44
N ILE A 7 5.40 -14.06 -4.09
CA ILE A 7 4.04 -14.37 -3.65
C ILE A 7 3.82 -15.83 -3.99
N LYS A 8 3.63 -16.67 -2.98
CA LYS A 8 3.18 -18.06 -3.17
C LYS A 8 1.67 -18.02 -3.34
N THR A 9 1.20 -18.11 -4.57
CA THR A 9 -0.21 -18.35 -4.87
C THR A 9 -0.49 -19.85 -4.77
N PRO A 10 -1.55 -20.27 -4.08
CA PRO A 10 -1.94 -21.68 -4.05
C PRO A 10 -2.21 -22.22 -5.46
N SER A 11 -2.02 -23.52 -5.63
CA SER A 11 -2.46 -24.27 -6.80
C SER A 11 -3.98 -24.52 -6.73
N ALA A 12 -4.59 -24.85 -7.87
CA ALA A 12 -6.03 -25.13 -7.92
C ALA A 12 -6.48 -26.28 -6.99
N ALA A 13 -5.62 -27.28 -6.78
CA ALA A 13 -5.90 -28.37 -5.85
C ALA A 13 -5.84 -27.90 -4.38
N GLU A 14 -4.89 -27.02 -4.05
CA GLU A 14 -4.79 -26.42 -2.72
C GLU A 14 -5.96 -25.46 -2.46
N ASP A 15 -6.37 -24.65 -3.43
CA ASP A 15 -7.56 -23.79 -3.33
C ASP A 15 -8.83 -24.63 -3.11
N ALA A 16 -8.97 -25.76 -3.81
CA ALA A 16 -10.11 -26.67 -3.59
C ALA A 16 -10.11 -27.25 -2.16
N ALA A 17 -8.95 -27.65 -1.64
CA ALA A 17 -8.83 -28.14 -0.27
C ALA A 17 -9.12 -27.05 0.77
N ILE A 18 -8.67 -25.81 0.53
CA ILE A 18 -8.98 -24.65 1.37
C ILE A 18 -10.50 -24.40 1.39
N ASN A 19 -11.16 -24.41 0.24
CA ASN A 19 -12.60 -24.18 0.14
C ASN A 19 -13.43 -25.27 0.83
N VAL A 20 -13.00 -26.53 0.76
CA VAL A 20 -13.62 -27.64 1.51
C VAL A 20 -13.52 -27.38 3.01
N GLY A 21 -12.35 -26.96 3.49
CA GLY A 21 -12.15 -26.59 4.90
C GLY A 21 -13.04 -25.43 5.36
N ILE A 22 -13.15 -24.38 4.54
CA ILE A 22 -14.04 -23.24 4.81
C ILE A 22 -15.50 -23.69 4.90
N THR A 23 -15.95 -24.54 3.98
CA THR A 23 -17.35 -25.01 3.93
C THR A 23 -17.69 -25.93 5.11
N ALA A 24 -16.71 -26.69 5.61
CA ALA A 24 -16.90 -27.62 6.70
C ALA A 24 -16.86 -26.94 8.09
N ASP A 25 -16.54 -25.65 8.17
CA ASP A 25 -16.46 -24.89 9.43
C ASP A 25 -17.87 -24.45 9.89
N PRO A 26 -18.42 -25.05 10.97
CA PRO A 26 -19.75 -24.69 11.47
C PRO A 26 -19.77 -23.31 12.16
N ASP A 27 -18.63 -22.78 12.59
CA ASP A 27 -18.54 -21.53 13.36
C ASP A 27 -18.40 -20.29 12.45
N ASN A 28 -18.07 -20.50 11.18
CA ASN A 28 -17.88 -19.42 10.20
C ASN A 28 -18.63 -19.69 8.87
N PRO A 29 -19.97 -19.69 8.89
CA PRO A 29 -20.76 -19.91 7.68
C PRO A 29 -20.58 -18.77 6.67
N GLU A 30 -20.74 -19.09 5.39
CA GLU A 30 -20.76 -18.08 4.33
C GLU A 30 -21.93 -17.11 4.52
N TRP A 31 -21.65 -15.80 4.46
CA TRP A 31 -22.70 -14.77 4.57
C TRP A 31 -23.49 -14.67 3.26
N GLY A 32 -24.80 -14.90 3.35
CA GLY A 32 -25.73 -14.76 2.24
C GLY A 32 -26.36 -13.36 2.16
N GLN A 33 -27.23 -13.16 1.16
CA GLN A 33 -27.95 -11.90 0.98
C GLN A 33 -28.78 -11.49 2.21
N VAL A 34 -29.35 -12.47 2.92
CA VAL A 34 -30.15 -12.24 4.12
C VAL A 34 -29.29 -11.71 5.27
N ASP A 35 -28.06 -12.21 5.42
CA ASP A 35 -27.13 -11.77 6.46
C ASP A 35 -26.68 -10.34 6.21
N PHE A 36 -26.33 -10.01 4.97
CA PHE A 36 -26.01 -8.64 4.57
C PHE A 36 -27.19 -7.68 4.75
N ALA A 37 -28.42 -8.12 4.46
CA ALA A 37 -29.61 -7.29 4.67
C ALA A 37 -29.86 -6.99 6.16
N ARG A 38 -29.42 -7.86 7.06
CA ARG A 38 -29.51 -7.69 8.52
C ARG A 38 -28.29 -6.98 9.13
N ALA A 39 -27.22 -6.80 8.37
CA ALA A 39 -25.99 -6.20 8.88
C ALA A 39 -26.21 -4.72 9.26
N GLU A 40 -25.75 -4.34 10.46
CA GLU A 40 -25.84 -2.98 10.94
C GLU A 40 -24.48 -2.25 10.85
N PRO A 41 -24.47 -0.93 10.55
CA PRO A 41 -23.25 -0.16 10.59
C PRO A 41 -22.56 -0.23 11.96
N ALA A 42 -21.24 -0.37 11.96
CA ALA A 42 -20.42 -0.43 13.18
C ALA A 42 -20.66 0.78 14.12
N ALA A 43 -20.98 1.95 13.57
CA ALA A 43 -21.32 3.15 14.35
C ALA A 43 -22.58 2.97 15.22
N LYS A 44 -23.53 2.12 14.82
CA LYS A 44 -24.73 1.80 15.59
C LYS A 44 -24.48 0.69 16.61
N VAL A 45 -23.69 -0.32 16.23
CA VAL A 45 -23.47 -1.53 17.03
C VAL A 45 -22.41 -1.35 18.11
N LEU A 46 -21.25 -0.77 17.76
CA LEU A 46 -20.10 -0.71 18.68
C LEU A 46 -20.39 0.02 20.00
N PRO A 47 -21.15 1.14 20.05
CA PRO A 47 -21.47 1.78 21.32
C PRO A 47 -22.28 0.90 22.27
N ARG A 48 -23.10 -0.02 21.74
CA ARG A 48 -23.88 -0.99 22.54
C ARG A 48 -22.99 -2.09 23.13
N LEU A 49 -21.97 -2.52 22.37
CA LEU A 49 -21.10 -3.63 22.77
C LEU A 49 -19.94 -3.19 23.68
N PHE A 50 -19.33 -2.05 23.40
CA PHE A 50 -18.07 -1.61 24.01
C PHE A 50 -18.18 -0.28 24.76
N GLY A 51 -19.40 0.26 24.89
CA GLY A 51 -19.64 1.57 25.46
C GLY A 51 -19.21 2.72 24.53
N LYS A 52 -19.64 3.94 24.85
CA LYS A 52 -19.42 5.13 24.01
C LYS A 52 -17.94 5.45 23.79
N VAL A 53 -17.11 5.31 24.84
CA VAL A 53 -15.68 5.64 24.78
C VAL A 53 -14.91 4.60 23.96
N GLY A 54 -15.14 3.30 24.21
CA GLY A 54 -14.51 2.23 23.46
C GLY A 54 -14.89 2.25 21.98
N ALA A 55 -16.16 2.48 21.67
CA ALA A 55 -16.62 2.62 20.30
C ALA A 55 -15.99 3.82 19.58
N ALA A 56 -15.86 4.96 20.26
CA ALA A 56 -15.24 6.14 19.69
C ALA A 56 -13.77 5.89 19.32
N GLU A 57 -13.00 5.19 20.17
CA GLU A 57 -11.61 4.80 19.85
C GLU A 57 -11.54 3.86 18.63
N MET A 58 -12.41 2.87 18.55
CA MET A 58 -12.41 1.90 17.45
C MET A 58 -12.83 2.52 16.10
N LEU A 59 -13.74 3.49 16.13
CA LEU A 59 -14.23 4.20 14.95
C LEU A 59 -13.31 5.33 14.47
N LYS A 60 -12.26 5.67 15.24
CA LYS A 60 -11.28 6.66 14.80
C LYS A 60 -10.62 6.17 13.51
N PRO A 61 -10.62 6.96 12.43
CA PRO A 61 -9.89 6.63 11.23
C PRO A 61 -8.41 6.49 11.60
N LYS A 62 -7.86 5.28 11.52
CA LYS A 62 -6.41 5.07 11.55
C LYS A 62 -5.86 5.64 10.25
N ARG A 63 -5.70 6.97 10.21
CA ARG A 63 -5.10 7.67 9.06
C ARG A 63 -3.73 7.03 8.85
N GLY A 64 -3.49 6.52 7.64
CA GLY A 64 -2.23 5.88 7.26
C GLY A 64 -1.05 6.87 7.35
N ARG A 65 0.09 6.49 6.76
CA ARG A 65 1.28 7.36 6.72
C ARG A 65 0.88 8.80 6.33
N PRO A 66 1.30 9.82 7.10
CA PRO A 66 1.01 11.21 6.77
C PRO A 66 1.36 11.53 5.32
N ILE A 67 0.45 12.20 4.63
CA ILE A 67 0.67 12.66 3.26
C ILE A 67 1.86 13.63 3.31
N SER A 68 2.90 13.35 2.52
CA SER A 68 4.08 14.22 2.45
C SER A 68 3.69 15.58 1.88
N THR A 69 4.09 16.66 2.55
CA THR A 69 3.83 18.05 2.11
C THR A 69 4.54 18.40 0.79
N SER A 70 5.59 17.68 0.42
CA SER A 70 6.34 17.87 -0.83
C SER A 70 6.67 16.53 -1.50
N PRO A 71 5.68 15.88 -2.13
CA PRO A 71 5.92 14.63 -2.83
C PRO A 71 6.87 14.86 -4.01
N LYS A 72 7.70 13.86 -4.32
CA LYS A 72 8.51 13.88 -5.55
C LYS A 72 7.56 13.88 -6.74
N ALA A 73 7.68 14.86 -7.64
CA ALA A 73 6.94 14.86 -8.89
C ALA A 73 7.44 13.70 -9.77
N HIS A 74 6.52 12.88 -10.28
CA HIS A 74 6.83 11.89 -11.29
C HIS A 74 6.82 12.57 -12.66
N VAL A 75 8.00 12.77 -13.23
CA VAL A 75 8.19 13.41 -14.54
C VAL A 75 8.78 12.41 -15.53
N ASN A 76 8.25 12.41 -16.74
CA ASN A 76 8.78 11.62 -17.86
C ASN A 76 9.64 12.54 -18.74
N ILE A 77 10.96 12.43 -18.61
CA ILE A 77 11.94 13.21 -19.38
C ILE A 77 12.82 12.27 -20.20
N ARG A 78 13.23 12.72 -21.39
CA ARG A 78 14.27 12.07 -22.18
C ARG A 78 15.63 12.62 -21.76
N LEU A 79 16.57 11.72 -21.49
CA LEU A 79 17.96 12.03 -21.16
C LEU A 79 18.84 11.25 -22.14
N ASP A 80 20.03 11.78 -22.41
CA ASP A 80 21.00 11.10 -23.26
C ASP A 80 21.41 9.74 -22.67
N SER A 81 21.69 8.78 -23.56
CA SER A 81 21.94 7.39 -23.17
C SER A 81 23.19 7.23 -22.32
N ASP A 82 24.24 7.97 -22.65
CA ASP A 82 25.53 7.99 -21.94
C ASP A 82 25.38 8.45 -20.48
N VAL A 83 24.60 9.50 -20.24
CA VAL A 83 24.31 10.01 -18.89
C VAL A 83 23.59 8.94 -18.07
N VAL A 84 22.54 8.33 -18.65
CA VAL A 84 21.75 7.30 -17.96
C VAL A 84 22.61 6.07 -17.65
N GLU A 85 23.48 5.65 -18.57
CA GLU A 85 24.40 4.53 -18.38
C GLU A 85 25.42 4.79 -17.28
N GLN A 86 26.06 5.96 -17.25
CA GLN A 86 27.00 6.36 -16.19
C GLN A 86 26.33 6.31 -14.82
N PHE A 87 25.13 6.89 -14.68
CA PHE A 87 24.42 6.82 -13.41
C PHE A 87 24.00 5.38 -13.09
N ARG A 88 23.51 4.59 -14.04
CA ARG A 88 23.15 3.17 -13.79
C ARG A 88 24.34 2.33 -13.32
N ALA A 89 25.55 2.58 -13.83
CA ALA A 89 26.76 1.90 -13.41
C ALA A 89 27.07 2.10 -11.91
N THR A 90 26.63 3.22 -11.31
CA THR A 90 26.75 3.45 -9.86
C THR A 90 25.88 2.50 -9.01
N GLY A 91 25.02 1.70 -9.62
CA GLY A 91 24.25 0.65 -8.97
C GLY A 91 22.98 1.13 -8.28
N ARG A 92 22.62 0.50 -7.15
CA ARG A 92 21.37 0.78 -6.42
C ARG A 92 21.33 2.25 -5.99
N GLY A 93 20.21 2.92 -6.28
CA GLY A 93 20.01 4.33 -5.91
C GLY A 93 20.52 5.34 -6.96
N TRP A 94 20.84 4.90 -8.18
CA TRP A 94 21.31 5.80 -9.24
C TRP A 94 20.37 6.97 -9.54
N GLN A 95 19.05 6.76 -9.51
CA GLN A 95 18.07 7.84 -9.69
C GLN A 95 18.13 8.88 -8.55
N THR A 96 18.40 8.44 -7.32
CA THR A 96 18.59 9.35 -6.18
C THR A 96 19.84 10.19 -6.36
N ARG A 97 20.93 9.60 -6.89
CA ARG A 97 22.17 10.32 -7.22
C ARG A 97 21.97 11.30 -8.37
N LEU A 98 21.25 10.91 -9.43
CA LEU A 98 20.87 11.80 -10.52
C LEU A 98 20.11 13.03 -10.00
N ASN A 99 19.11 12.81 -9.13
CA ASN A 99 18.37 13.91 -8.51
C ASN A 99 19.25 14.80 -7.61
N ALA A 100 20.24 14.23 -6.92
CA ALA A 100 21.19 15.02 -6.13
C ALA A 100 22.08 15.90 -7.04
N ALA A 101 22.58 15.35 -8.15
CA ALA A 101 23.35 16.09 -9.14
C ALA A 101 22.55 17.25 -9.76
N LEU A 102 21.27 17.02 -10.11
CA LEU A 102 20.39 18.07 -10.60
C LEU A 102 20.17 19.18 -9.56
N LYS A 103 20.02 18.83 -8.28
CA LYS A 103 19.91 19.82 -7.19
C LYS A 103 21.18 20.63 -7.03
N GLU A 104 22.34 19.99 -7.12
CA GLU A 104 23.64 20.67 -7.03
C GLU A 104 23.85 21.62 -8.20
N TRP A 105 23.52 21.16 -9.42
CA TRP A 105 23.57 22.00 -10.61
C TRP A 105 22.67 23.24 -10.47
N LEU A 106 21.43 23.07 -9.96
CA LEU A 106 20.51 24.19 -9.70
C LEU A 106 21.02 25.16 -8.63
N LYS A 107 21.74 24.68 -7.60
CA LYS A 107 22.36 25.56 -6.60
C LYS A 107 23.50 26.38 -7.20
N ALA A 108 24.31 25.76 -8.04
CA ALA A 108 25.44 26.41 -8.69
C ALA A 108 25.00 27.37 -9.81
N HIS A 109 23.86 27.11 -10.45
CA HIS A 109 23.36 27.86 -11.61
C HIS A 109 22.01 28.53 -11.33
N SER A 110 21.70 28.83 -10.08
CA SER A 110 20.56 29.68 -9.76
C SER A 110 20.84 31.09 -10.31
N ARG A 111 20.33 31.39 -11.50
CA ARG A 111 20.16 32.79 -11.89
C ARG A 111 19.17 33.40 -10.92
N ALA A 112 19.63 34.43 -10.20
CA ALA A 112 18.73 35.35 -9.50
C ALA A 112 17.74 35.96 -10.50
#